data_AF-A0A485KX96-F1
#
_entry.id   AF-A0A485KX96-F1
#
_cell.length_a   1.000
_cell.length_b   1.000
_cell.length_c   1.000
_cell.angle_alpha   90.00
_cell.angle_beta   90.00
_cell.angle_gamma   90.00
#
_symmetry.space_group_name_H-M   'P 1'
#
loop_
_entity.id
_entity.type
_entity.pdbx_description
1 polymer ?
#
loop_
_entity_poly.entity_id
_entity_poly.type
_entity_poly.pdbx_seq_one_letter_code
_entity_poly.pdbx_strand_id
1 'polypeptide(L)'
;MSWIWGSDVTAEQANMVVMSLQGELDERQATIETLLKALQKEKQDYKQALIEEVDDLRERKEALQRELAQIDALIDTKTQQIKSGDKPKAKKKGAAPKSAPSAVTASAAPPKAAPKPAPSSQPAACEPESEASTAATSLTSIPCNPELEKVRGVDADTAFIIQRSNNANTVVYKGNLSSDALDAKSPLHVYWIMYALPGPPFPTEELNVIERNTAYGATTSPSTSTPGEYDLALASLKDRRITLVVDSTRRVRARTTIDGRANVYLERVFVQSTTSWGLPKVEYVEIFGVDPASGDSVYEKKLP
;
A
#
# COMPACT_ATOMS: atom_id res chain seq x y z
N MET A 1 21.70 32.71 -77.22
CA MET A 1 20.51 31.85 -77.40
C MET A 1 20.40 30.93 -76.20
N SER A 2 19.23 30.94 -75.57
CA SER A 2 18.62 29.92 -74.71
C SER A 2 19.47 29.20 -73.64
N TRP A 3 19.27 29.58 -72.38
CA TRP A 3 19.48 28.74 -71.20
C TRP A 3 18.10 28.39 -70.65
N ILE A 4 17.52 27.30 -71.13
CA ILE A 4 16.27 26.72 -70.63
C ILE A 4 16.52 25.20 -70.62
N TRP A 5 15.85 24.47 -69.71
CA TRP A 5 15.87 23.02 -69.48
C TRP A 5 16.78 22.55 -68.33
N GLY A 6 16.21 22.54 -67.11
CA GLY A 6 16.78 21.83 -65.96
C GLY A 6 16.01 21.97 -64.63
N SER A 7 15.23 23.03 -64.43
CA SER A 7 14.60 23.36 -63.13
C SER A 7 13.20 22.79 -62.92
N ASP A 8 12.44 22.51 -63.98
CA ASP A 8 11.01 22.20 -63.84
C ASP A 8 10.76 20.74 -63.42
N VAL A 9 11.60 19.79 -63.87
CA VAL A 9 11.47 18.36 -63.53
C VAL A 9 11.75 18.09 -62.05
N THR A 10 12.69 18.81 -61.44
CA THR A 10 13.02 18.65 -60.02
C THR A 10 12.00 19.32 -59.10
N ALA A 11 11.40 20.44 -59.54
CA ALA A 11 10.31 21.09 -58.82
C ALA A 11 9.02 20.25 -58.83
N GLU A 12 8.66 19.64 -59.96
CA GLU A 12 7.51 18.73 -60.05
C GLU A 12 7.70 17.48 -59.18
N GLN A 13 8.88 16.86 -59.21
CA GLN A 13 9.19 15.72 -58.36
C GLN A 13 9.11 16.08 -56.86
N ALA A 14 9.64 17.24 -56.47
CA ALA A 14 9.54 17.72 -55.09
C ALA A 14 8.07 17.96 -54.68
N ASN A 15 7.27 18.55 -55.56
CA ASN A 15 5.86 18.80 -55.29
C ASN A 15 5.05 17.49 -55.12
N MET A 16 5.33 16.48 -55.95
CA MET A 16 4.71 15.15 -55.83
C MET A 16 5.02 14.48 -54.49
N VAL A 17 6.28 14.55 -54.03
CA VAL A 17 6.68 14.01 -52.72
C VAL A 17 6.00 14.75 -51.59
N VAL A 18 5.92 16.08 -51.66
CA VAL A 18 5.23 16.90 -50.64
C VAL A 18 3.75 16.55 -50.56
N MET A 19 3.06 16.40 -51.71
CA MET A 19 1.65 16.00 -51.70
C MET A 19 1.45 14.58 -51.15
N SER A 20 2.35 13.64 -51.44
CA SER A 20 2.32 12.29 -50.87
C SER A 20 2.48 12.31 -49.35
N LEU A 21 3.47 13.05 -48.84
CA LEU A 21 3.71 13.19 -47.40
C LEU A 21 2.56 13.89 -46.69
N GLN A 22 1.93 14.88 -47.34
CA GLN A 22 0.74 15.52 -46.80
C GLN A 22 -0.42 14.53 -46.71
N GLY A 23 -0.64 13.70 -47.74
CA GLY A 23 -1.64 12.63 -47.70
C GLY A 23 -1.40 11.64 -46.56
N GLU A 24 -0.15 11.17 -46.40
CA GLU A 24 0.21 10.28 -45.28
C GLU A 24 0.02 10.95 -43.91
N LEU A 25 0.30 12.26 -43.80
CA LEU A 25 0.10 13.01 -42.57
C LEU A 25 -1.39 13.12 -42.23
N ASP A 26 -2.23 13.42 -43.22
CA ASP A 26 -3.67 13.55 -43.04
C ASP A 26 -4.30 12.20 -42.65
N GLU A 27 -3.86 11.09 -43.25
CA GLU A 27 -4.28 9.73 -42.87
C GLU A 27 -3.90 9.38 -41.43
N ARG A 28 -2.68 9.73 -41.01
CA ARG A 28 -2.23 9.54 -39.63
C ARG A 28 -3.03 10.40 -38.66
N GLN A 29 -3.31 11.65 -39.01
CA GLN A 29 -4.15 12.53 -38.20
C GLN A 29 -5.56 11.96 -38.03
N ALA A 30 -6.18 11.50 -39.11
CA ALA A 30 -7.50 10.84 -39.05
C ALA A 30 -7.48 9.57 -38.17
N THR A 31 -6.42 8.77 -38.28
CA THR A 31 -6.24 7.57 -37.44
C THR A 31 -6.09 7.93 -35.96
N ILE A 32 -5.30 8.96 -35.63
CA ILE A 32 -5.16 9.44 -34.27
C ILE A 32 -6.50 9.93 -33.72
N GLU A 33 -7.27 10.70 -34.50
CA GLU A 33 -8.58 11.18 -34.08
C GLU A 33 -9.58 10.05 -33.80
N THR A 34 -9.59 9.01 -34.63
CA THR A 34 -10.46 7.85 -34.41
C THR A 34 -10.08 7.09 -33.15
N LEU A 35 -8.79 6.86 -32.92
CA LEU A 35 -8.29 6.23 -31.68
C LEU A 35 -8.60 7.07 -30.45
N LEU A 36 -8.45 8.39 -30.52
CA LEU A 36 -8.78 9.29 -29.41
C LEU A 36 -10.28 9.23 -29.08
N LYS A 37 -11.15 9.24 -30.09
CA LYS A 37 -12.60 9.09 -29.90
C LYS A 37 -12.95 7.73 -29.30
N ALA A 38 -12.30 6.66 -29.77
CA ALA A 38 -12.50 5.31 -29.23
C ALA A 38 -12.10 5.22 -27.75
N LEU A 39 -10.91 5.73 -27.40
CA LEU A 39 -10.42 5.77 -26.01
C LEU A 39 -11.33 6.61 -25.13
N GLN A 40 -11.77 7.78 -25.61
CA GLN A 40 -12.71 8.62 -24.88
C GLN A 40 -14.02 7.88 -24.61
N LYS A 41 -14.55 7.17 -25.61
CA LYS A 41 -15.76 6.36 -25.45
C LYS A 41 -15.56 5.24 -24.43
N GLU A 42 -14.49 4.46 -24.53
CA GLU A 42 -14.17 3.38 -23.59
C GLU A 42 -14.05 3.92 -22.15
N LYS A 43 -13.41 5.08 -21.98
CA LYS A 43 -13.31 5.75 -20.66
C LYS A 43 -14.68 6.16 -20.12
N GLN A 44 -15.59 6.65 -20.98
CA GLN A 44 -16.95 7.01 -20.55
C GLN A 44 -17.76 5.76 -20.22
N ASP A 45 -17.65 4.71 -21.02
CA ASP A 45 -18.34 3.44 -20.80
C ASP A 45 -17.88 2.81 -19.46
N TYR A 46 -16.57 2.82 -19.19
CA TYR A 46 -16.02 2.37 -17.91
C TYR A 46 -16.52 3.19 -16.72
N LYS A 47 -16.53 4.53 -16.86
CA LYS A 47 -17.07 5.42 -15.82
C LYS A 47 -18.55 5.14 -15.56
N GLN A 48 -19.32 4.90 -16.62
CA GLN A 48 -20.75 4.63 -16.52
C GLN A 48 -21.01 3.29 -15.82
N ALA A 49 -20.24 2.25 -16.16
CA ALA A 49 -20.33 0.95 -15.49
C ALA A 49 -20.02 1.05 -13.98
N LEU A 50 -19.01 1.83 -13.60
CA LEU A 50 -18.71 2.08 -12.18
C LEU A 50 -19.84 2.82 -11.45
N ILE A 51 -20.51 3.75 -12.12
CA ILE A 51 -21.66 4.48 -11.54
C ILE A 51 -22.81 3.50 -11.30
N GLU A 52 -23.12 2.67 -12.28
CA GLU A 52 -24.16 1.64 -12.19
C GLU A 52 -23.86 0.65 -11.05
N GLU A 53 -22.62 0.17 -10.93
CA GLU A 53 -22.21 -0.72 -9.84
C GLU A 53 -22.36 -0.05 -8.46
N VAL A 54 -22.02 1.24 -8.35
CA VAL A 54 -22.19 2.00 -7.10
C VAL A 54 -23.66 2.17 -6.75
N ASP A 55 -24.52 2.40 -7.73
CA ASP A 55 -25.97 2.55 -7.51
C ASP A 55 -26.60 1.21 -7.09
N ASP A 56 -26.23 0.10 -7.74
CA ASP A 56 -26.63 -1.26 -7.32
C ASP A 56 -26.21 -1.56 -5.86
N LEU A 57 -24.98 -1.21 -5.49
CA LEU A 57 -24.48 -1.39 -4.13
C LEU A 57 -25.25 -0.52 -3.12
N ARG A 58 -25.67 0.69 -3.51
CA ARG A 58 -26.49 1.56 -2.67
C ARG A 58 -27.87 0.98 -2.46
N GLU A 59 -28.52 0.49 -3.51
CA GLU A 59 -29.82 -0.18 -3.40
C GLU A 59 -29.75 -1.41 -2.50
N ARG A 60 -28.70 -2.23 -2.67
CA ARG A 60 -28.47 -3.40 -1.81
C ARG A 60 -28.23 -3.02 -0.35
N LYS A 61 -27.48 -1.94 -0.11
CA LYS A 61 -27.28 -1.39 1.24
C LYS A 61 -28.61 -0.93 1.85
N GLU A 62 -29.45 -0.22 1.11
CA GLU A 62 -30.76 0.23 1.59
C GLU A 62 -31.70 -0.94 1.90
N ALA A 63 -31.67 -2.01 1.08
CA ALA A 63 -32.43 -3.22 1.34
C ALA A 63 -32.01 -3.88 2.68
N LEU A 64 -30.71 -4.04 2.90
CA LEU A 64 -30.19 -4.58 4.15
C LEU A 64 -30.53 -3.68 5.36
N GLN A 65 -30.48 -2.36 5.19
CA GLN A 65 -30.89 -1.43 6.25
C GLN A 65 -32.37 -1.57 6.61
N ARG A 66 -33.25 -1.80 5.62
CA ARG A 66 -34.67 -2.08 5.87
C ARG A 66 -34.87 -3.39 6.62
N GLU A 67 -34.12 -4.43 6.27
CA GLU A 67 -34.16 -5.72 6.98
C GLU A 67 -33.70 -5.57 8.43
N LEU A 68 -32.59 -4.86 8.67
CA LEU A 68 -32.10 -4.59 10.02
C LEU A 68 -33.13 -3.80 10.86
N ALA A 69 -33.75 -2.76 10.28
CA ALA A 69 -34.79 -1.99 10.97
C ALA A 69 -36.02 -2.85 11.34
N GLN A 70 -36.38 -3.82 10.50
CA GLN A 70 -37.45 -4.78 10.83
C GLN A 70 -37.03 -5.70 12.00
N ILE A 71 -35.78 -6.17 12.01
CA ILE A 71 -35.24 -6.97 13.11
C ILE A 71 -35.25 -6.16 14.41
N ASP A 72 -34.82 -4.91 14.38
CA ASP A 72 -34.80 -4.03 15.56
C ASP A 72 -36.22 -3.83 16.12
N ALA A 73 -37.22 -3.58 15.25
CA ALA A 73 -38.61 -3.48 15.68
C ALA A 73 -39.13 -4.77 16.33
N LEU A 74 -38.71 -5.94 15.84
CA LEU A 74 -39.03 -7.23 16.45
C LEU A 74 -38.34 -7.40 17.82
N ILE A 75 -37.08 -7.01 17.93
CA ILE A 75 -36.33 -7.02 19.19
C ILE A 75 -37.02 -6.12 20.22
N ASP A 76 -37.43 -4.91 19.84
CA ASP A 76 -38.15 -3.98 20.71
C ASP A 76 -39.48 -4.56 21.18
N THR A 77 -40.26 -5.12 20.25
CA THR A 77 -41.53 -5.79 20.56
C THR A 77 -41.33 -6.94 21.56
N LYS A 78 -40.29 -7.77 21.35
CA LYS A 78 -39.96 -8.89 22.24
C LYS A 78 -39.46 -8.42 23.59
N THR A 79 -38.66 -7.36 23.62
CA THR A 79 -38.17 -6.74 24.86
C THR A 79 -39.32 -6.17 25.68
N GLN A 80 -40.30 -5.53 25.03
CA GLN A 80 -41.52 -5.07 25.69
C GLN A 80 -42.36 -6.24 26.23
N GLN A 81 -42.51 -7.34 25.48
CA GLN A 81 -43.19 -8.56 25.95
C GLN A 81 -42.51 -9.16 27.19
N ILE A 82 -41.17 -9.16 27.24
CA ILE A 82 -40.42 -9.61 28.40
C ILE A 82 -40.71 -8.70 29.60
N LYS A 83 -40.72 -7.38 29.40
CA LYS A 83 -41.00 -6.40 30.46
C LYS A 83 -42.44 -6.48 30.99
N SER A 84 -43.42 -6.78 30.13
CA SER A 84 -44.83 -6.87 30.52
C SER A 84 -45.24 -8.22 31.13
N GLY A 85 -44.38 -9.24 31.09
CA GLY A 85 -44.61 -10.55 31.73
C GLY A 85 -45.73 -11.39 31.10
N ASP A 86 -46.17 -11.06 29.88
CA ASP A 86 -47.35 -11.66 29.26
C ASP A 86 -47.00 -13.00 28.58
N LYS A 87 -47.66 -14.10 28.97
CA LYS A 87 -47.46 -15.42 28.34
C LYS A 87 -48.11 -15.46 26.95
N PRO A 88 -47.46 -16.00 25.91
CA PRO A 88 -48.04 -16.06 24.58
C PRO A 88 -49.30 -16.96 24.55
N LYS A 89 -50.45 -16.40 24.16
CA LYS A 89 -51.65 -17.18 23.82
C LYS A 89 -51.37 -18.02 22.57
N ALA A 90 -51.50 -19.34 22.69
CA ALA A 90 -51.34 -20.29 21.59
C ALA A 90 -52.36 -20.00 20.46
N LYS A 91 -51.87 -19.65 19.26
CA LYS A 91 -52.70 -19.59 18.05
C LYS A 91 -52.87 -21.00 17.47
N LYS A 92 -54.13 -21.42 17.32
CA LYS A 92 -54.57 -22.66 16.64
C LYS A 92 -54.06 -22.72 15.19
N LYS A 93 -53.72 -23.94 14.77
CA LYS A 93 -53.36 -24.36 13.40
C LYS A 93 -54.37 -23.87 12.34
N GLY A 94 -53.85 -23.37 11.22
CA GLY A 94 -54.56 -23.21 9.96
C GLY A 94 -53.59 -23.25 8.76
N ALA A 95 -53.68 -24.33 8.00
CA ALA A 95 -53.24 -24.62 6.62
C ALA A 95 -52.00 -23.94 5.97
N ALA A 96 -51.12 -24.78 5.42
CA ALA A 96 -50.01 -24.45 4.51
C ALA A 96 -50.50 -24.10 3.08
N PRO A 97 -49.62 -23.60 2.18
CA PRO A 97 -48.88 -24.55 1.34
C PRO A 97 -47.40 -24.22 1.03
N LYS A 98 -46.61 -25.31 1.05
CA LYS A 98 -45.51 -25.76 0.17
C LYS A 98 -44.66 -24.73 -0.60
N SER A 99 -43.34 -24.75 -0.35
CA SER A 99 -42.35 -25.49 -1.17
C SER A 99 -40.93 -25.36 -0.60
N ALA A 100 -40.28 -26.51 -0.41
CA ALA A 100 -38.83 -26.67 -0.31
C ALA A 100 -38.32 -27.20 -1.68
N PRO A 101 -37.00 -27.21 -1.98
CA PRO A 101 -36.08 -28.22 -1.41
C PRO A 101 -34.78 -27.59 -0.87
N SER A 102 -34.25 -28.01 0.28
CA SER A 102 -33.47 -29.24 0.56
C SER A 102 -32.04 -29.27 0.02
N ALA A 103 -31.06 -29.16 0.93
CA ALA A 103 -29.93 -30.08 1.15
C ALA A 103 -29.25 -29.66 2.49
N VAL A 104 -29.38 -30.33 3.65
CA VAL A 104 -28.94 -31.70 4.07
C VAL A 104 -27.41 -31.82 3.96
N THR A 105 -26.57 -32.12 4.96
CA THR A 105 -26.59 -32.39 6.43
C THR A 105 -25.08 -32.42 6.84
N ALA A 106 -24.66 -31.95 8.03
CA ALA A 106 -24.34 -32.75 9.24
C ALA A 106 -23.49 -34.02 8.96
N SER A 107 -22.44 -34.44 9.67
CA SER A 107 -21.94 -34.20 11.03
C SER A 107 -20.61 -34.99 11.21
N ALA A 108 -19.89 -34.74 12.31
CA ALA A 108 -19.22 -35.74 13.18
C ALA A 108 -17.69 -35.60 13.39
N ALA A 109 -17.36 -34.83 14.45
CA ALA A 109 -16.62 -35.15 15.69
C ALA A 109 -15.41 -36.14 15.75
N PRO A 110 -14.50 -35.96 16.75
CA PRO A 110 -13.10 -36.44 16.76
C PRO A 110 -12.83 -37.63 17.71
N PRO A 111 -11.55 -38.04 17.87
CA PRO A 111 -11.11 -38.61 19.16
C PRO A 111 -9.73 -38.13 19.69
N LYS A 112 -9.55 -38.37 21.00
CA LYS A 112 -8.47 -38.03 21.95
C LYS A 112 -7.33 -39.08 22.00
N ALA A 113 -6.16 -38.69 22.55
CA ALA A 113 -5.55 -39.19 23.82
C ALA A 113 -4.00 -39.35 23.82
N ALA A 114 -3.38 -39.01 24.96
CA ALA A 114 -1.95 -39.03 25.33
C ALA A 114 -1.42 -40.45 25.73
N PRO A 115 -0.13 -40.72 26.10
CA PRO A 115 0.52 -40.22 27.34
C PRO A 115 2.09 -40.04 27.33
N LYS A 116 2.65 -39.55 28.47
CA LYS A 116 4.08 -39.39 28.89
C LYS A 116 4.57 -40.62 29.69
N PRO A 117 5.89 -40.88 29.96
CA PRO A 117 6.63 -40.28 31.10
C PRO A 117 8.20 -40.13 30.96
N ALA A 118 8.83 -39.57 32.02
CA ALA A 118 10.22 -39.04 32.27
C ALA A 118 11.30 -40.14 32.61
N PRO A 119 12.52 -39.91 33.24
CA PRO A 119 13.24 -38.71 33.75
C PRO A 119 14.83 -38.67 33.61
N SER A 120 15.48 -37.66 34.27
CA SER A 120 16.92 -37.56 34.72
C SER A 120 17.97 -37.12 33.67
N SER A 121 19.01 -36.28 33.88
CA SER A 121 19.80 -35.91 35.07
C SER A 121 20.66 -34.65 34.78
N GLN A 122 20.91 -33.81 35.80
CA GLN A 122 22.05 -32.88 35.94
C GLN A 122 23.19 -33.61 36.71
N PRO A 123 24.50 -33.21 36.67
CA PRO A 123 24.99 -32.09 37.51
C PRO A 123 26.26 -31.31 37.05
N ALA A 124 26.44 -30.13 37.69
CA ALA A 124 27.70 -29.48 38.17
C ALA A 124 28.75 -29.00 37.14
N ALA A 125 29.54 -27.93 37.33
CA ALA A 125 29.64 -26.81 38.27
C ALA A 125 30.84 -25.92 37.81
N CYS A 126 30.97 -24.73 38.43
CA CYS A 126 32.15 -23.85 38.56
C CYS A 126 32.34 -22.71 37.55
N GLU A 127 31.99 -21.50 38.03
CA GLU A 127 32.65 -20.21 37.76
C GLU A 127 34.08 -20.20 38.37
N PRO A 128 34.95 -19.20 38.11
CA PRO A 128 34.79 -17.85 38.70
C PRO A 128 35.10 -16.66 37.77
N GLU A 129 34.33 -15.59 38.01
CA GLU A 129 34.71 -14.18 38.20
C GLU A 129 35.84 -13.53 37.37
N SER A 130 35.48 -12.47 36.64
CA SER A 130 36.23 -11.21 36.68
C SER A 130 35.32 -10.01 36.44
N GLU A 131 35.49 -9.01 37.29
CA GLU A 131 34.58 -7.91 37.61
C GLU A 131 34.40 -6.84 36.52
N ALA A 132 33.16 -6.34 36.50
CA ALA A 132 32.77 -4.93 36.43
C ALA A 132 33.42 -3.99 35.39
N SER A 133 32.59 -3.56 34.43
CA SER A 133 32.30 -2.12 34.32
C SER A 133 30.86 -1.92 33.83
N THR A 134 30.00 -1.60 34.79
CA THR A 134 28.63 -1.14 34.62
C THR A 134 28.58 0.14 33.79
N ALA A 135 27.94 0.07 32.63
CA ALA A 135 27.17 1.17 32.09
C ALA A 135 25.82 0.60 31.64
N ALA A 136 24.86 0.60 32.57
CA ALA A 136 23.46 0.35 32.25
C ALA A 136 22.97 1.54 31.42
N THR A 137 23.18 1.48 30.10
CA THR A 137 22.52 2.38 29.17
C THR A 137 21.06 1.95 29.11
N SER A 138 20.22 2.65 29.86
CA SER A 138 18.78 2.64 29.66
C SER A 138 18.48 2.79 28.17
N LEU A 139 17.82 1.79 27.59
CA LEU A 139 17.28 1.81 26.23
C LEU A 139 16.33 3.00 26.12
N THR A 140 16.88 4.16 25.77
CA THR A 140 16.12 5.38 25.60
C THR A 140 15.32 5.18 24.32
N SER A 141 14.00 5.09 24.43
CA SER A 141 13.13 4.87 23.28
C SER A 141 13.30 6.04 22.31
N ILE A 142 13.94 5.80 21.16
CA ILE A 142 14.13 6.81 20.12
C ILE A 142 12.74 7.34 19.71
N PRO A 143 12.49 8.66 19.81
CA PRO A 143 11.22 9.23 19.42
C PRO A 143 10.96 8.98 17.94
N CYS A 144 9.71 8.66 17.60
CA CYS A 144 9.29 8.27 16.26
C CYS A 144 8.33 9.31 15.69
N ASN A 145 8.47 9.63 14.40
CA ASN A 145 7.51 10.49 13.71
C ASN A 145 6.07 9.97 13.89
N PRO A 146 5.09 10.84 14.23
CA PRO A 146 3.72 10.42 14.53
C PRO A 146 3.01 9.73 13.35
N GLU A 147 3.32 10.12 12.10
CA GLU A 147 2.74 9.48 10.92
C GLU A 147 3.28 8.06 10.72
N LEU A 148 4.58 7.86 10.98
CA LEU A 148 5.18 6.53 10.95
C LEU A 148 4.65 5.65 12.09
N GLU A 149 4.48 6.22 13.29
CA GLU A 149 3.91 5.51 14.44
C GLU A 149 2.48 5.02 14.16
N LYS A 150 1.66 5.86 13.52
CA LYS A 150 0.31 5.48 13.08
C LYS A 150 0.34 4.27 12.13
N VAL A 151 1.27 4.26 11.17
CA VAL A 151 1.42 3.14 10.23
C VAL A 151 1.96 1.90 10.93
N ARG A 152 2.87 2.05 11.90
CA ARG A 152 3.36 0.93 12.71
C ARG A 152 2.32 0.29 13.61
N GLY A 153 1.27 1.02 13.96
CA GLY A 153 0.07 0.45 14.58
C GLY A 153 -0.68 -0.53 13.67
N VAL A 154 -0.49 -0.44 12.35
CA VAL A 154 -1.03 -1.39 11.35
C VAL A 154 0.03 -2.45 11.02
N ASP A 155 1.26 -2.02 10.74
CA ASP A 155 2.40 -2.89 10.37
C ASP A 155 3.67 -2.49 11.14
N ALA A 156 3.94 -3.21 12.23
CA ALA A 156 5.04 -2.92 13.17
C ALA A 156 6.43 -2.88 12.52
N ASP A 157 6.64 -3.67 11.45
CA ASP A 157 7.92 -3.80 10.74
C ASP A 157 8.12 -2.74 9.63
N THR A 158 7.33 -1.67 9.67
CA THR A 158 7.48 -0.54 8.74
C THR A 158 8.78 0.23 9.02
N ALA A 159 9.68 0.25 8.04
CA ALA A 159 10.95 0.95 8.11
C ALA A 159 10.77 2.47 8.00
N PHE A 160 10.02 2.91 6.98
CA PHE A 160 9.66 4.31 6.70
C PHE A 160 8.44 4.36 5.78
N ILE A 161 7.91 5.56 5.56
CA ILE A 161 6.71 5.78 4.74
C ILE A 161 6.89 6.92 3.74
N ILE A 162 6.12 6.88 2.65
CA ILE A 162 5.98 8.00 1.71
C ILE A 162 4.53 8.46 1.65
N GLN A 163 4.33 9.77 1.79
CA GLN A 163 3.03 10.43 1.71
C GLN A 163 3.06 11.54 0.66
N ARG A 164 1.89 11.93 0.18
CA ARG A 164 1.73 12.97 -0.83
C ARG A 164 0.71 14.02 -0.42
N SER A 165 0.82 15.19 -1.04
CA SER A 165 -0.14 16.28 -0.82
C SER A 165 -1.52 16.05 -1.45
N ASN A 166 -1.62 15.16 -2.44
CA ASN A 166 -2.83 14.99 -3.24
C ASN A 166 -3.80 13.93 -2.72
N ASN A 167 -3.38 13.07 -1.80
CA ASN A 167 -4.24 12.08 -1.15
C ASN A 167 -3.73 11.72 0.25
N ALA A 168 -4.60 11.15 1.08
CA ALA A 168 -4.25 10.71 2.42
C ALA A 168 -3.58 9.32 2.45
N ASN A 169 -3.52 8.62 1.30
CA ASN A 169 -2.97 7.28 1.21
C ASN A 169 -1.46 7.31 1.49
N THR A 170 -0.95 6.23 2.07
CA THR A 170 0.45 6.14 2.48
C THR A 170 1.09 4.93 1.83
N VAL A 171 2.25 5.13 1.19
CA VAL A 171 3.09 4.04 0.74
C VAL A 171 3.95 3.58 1.91
N VAL A 172 3.93 2.27 2.15
CA VAL A 172 4.61 1.62 3.27
C VAL A 172 5.80 0.84 2.75
N TYR A 173 6.95 1.03 3.40
CA TYR A 173 8.17 0.26 3.15
C TYR A 173 8.41 -0.66 4.33
N LYS A 174 7.89 -1.89 4.24
CA LYS A 174 7.95 -2.89 5.29
C LYS A 174 9.17 -3.77 5.11
N GLY A 175 9.98 -3.94 6.16
CA GLY A 175 11.02 -4.95 6.16
C GLY A 175 10.42 -6.32 6.46
N ASN A 176 10.74 -7.32 5.66
CA ASN A 176 10.31 -8.68 5.96
C ASN A 176 11.34 -9.35 6.85
N LEU A 177 10.91 -9.73 8.04
CA LEU A 177 11.74 -10.47 8.98
C LEU A 177 11.55 -11.98 8.78
N SER A 178 12.66 -12.70 8.69
CA SER A 178 12.73 -14.14 8.83
C SER A 178 13.43 -14.44 10.15
N SER A 179 12.66 -14.93 11.14
CA SER A 179 13.07 -14.98 12.56
C SER A 179 13.39 -13.59 13.12
N ASP A 180 14.67 -13.27 13.32
CA ASP A 180 15.14 -11.99 13.86
C ASP A 180 16.01 -11.19 12.87
N ALA A 181 16.13 -11.65 11.62
CA ALA A 181 16.92 -11.01 10.57
C ALA A 181 16.07 -10.71 9.33
N LEU A 182 16.50 -9.77 8.50
CA LEU A 182 15.83 -9.50 7.22
C LEU A 182 15.90 -10.71 6.30
N ASP A 183 14.78 -11.07 5.67
CA ASP A 183 14.72 -12.16 4.71
C ASP A 183 15.65 -11.87 3.52
N ALA A 184 16.58 -12.79 3.25
CA ALA A 184 17.54 -12.61 2.16
C ALA A 184 16.92 -12.69 0.77
N LYS A 185 15.75 -13.31 0.62
CA LYS A 185 15.07 -13.42 -0.67
C LYS A 185 14.22 -12.21 -0.97
N SER A 186 13.49 -11.73 0.03
CA SER A 186 12.59 -10.59 -0.09
C SER A 186 12.71 -9.70 1.14
N PRO A 187 13.80 -8.92 1.30
CA PRO A 187 14.04 -8.16 2.53
C PRO A 187 13.05 -7.00 2.72
N LEU A 188 12.35 -6.60 1.66
CA LEU A 188 11.46 -5.44 1.64
C LEU A 188 10.17 -5.76 0.87
N HIS A 189 9.04 -5.32 1.40
CA HIS A 189 7.75 -5.29 0.72
C HIS A 189 7.21 -3.86 0.70
N VAL A 190 6.72 -3.43 -0.47
CA VAL A 190 6.23 -2.06 -0.69
C VAL A 190 4.80 -2.11 -1.21
N TYR A 191 3.88 -1.44 -0.51
CA TYR A 191 2.45 -1.44 -0.81
C TYR A 191 1.78 -0.15 -0.28
N TRP A 192 0.53 0.07 -0.67
CA TRP A 192 -0.30 1.15 -0.20
C TRP A 192 -1.13 0.76 1.01
N ILE A 193 -1.28 1.67 1.96
CA ILE A 193 -2.42 1.71 2.88
C ILE A 193 -3.37 2.81 2.42
N MET A 194 -4.62 2.43 2.16
CA MET A 194 -5.67 3.28 1.59
C MET A 194 -6.41 4.06 2.67
N TYR A 195 -5.72 4.98 3.35
CA TYR A 195 -6.33 5.83 4.39
C TYR A 195 -7.46 6.75 3.90
N ALA A 196 -7.60 6.96 2.58
CA ALA A 196 -8.74 7.66 2.00
C ALA A 196 -10.05 6.85 2.02
N LEU A 197 -9.97 5.53 2.29
CA LEU A 197 -11.13 4.64 2.39
C LEU A 197 -11.52 4.39 3.86
N PRO A 198 -12.77 3.96 4.15
CA PRO A 198 -13.19 3.62 5.51
C PRO A 198 -12.40 2.43 6.08
N GLY A 199 -11.99 2.49 7.35
CA GLY A 199 -11.30 1.40 8.06
C GLY A 199 -10.66 1.92 9.35
N PRO A 200 -10.52 1.09 10.42
CA PRO A 200 -9.76 -0.18 10.40
C PRO A 200 -10.61 -1.46 10.22
N PRO A 201 -10.03 -2.56 9.64
CA PRO A 201 -8.71 -2.60 9.02
C PRO A 201 -8.69 -1.75 7.74
N PHE A 202 -7.63 -0.97 7.55
CA PHE A 202 -7.48 -0.14 6.36
C PHE A 202 -7.19 -1.06 5.15
N PRO A 203 -7.86 -0.86 4.00
CA PRO A 203 -7.52 -1.62 2.80
C PRO A 203 -6.07 -1.38 2.36
N THR A 204 -5.44 -2.42 1.84
CA THR A 204 -4.07 -2.37 1.31
C THR A 204 -4.04 -2.76 -0.16
N GLU A 205 -3.18 -2.13 -0.95
CA GLU A 205 -3.03 -2.40 -2.38
C GLU A 205 -1.56 -2.54 -2.78
N GLU A 206 -1.25 -3.50 -3.65
CA GLU A 206 0.09 -3.64 -4.23
C GLU A 206 0.40 -2.50 -5.22
N LEU A 207 1.67 -2.12 -5.33
CA LEU A 207 2.08 -1.17 -6.36
C LEU A 207 1.81 -1.73 -7.76
N ASN A 208 1.18 -0.93 -8.62
CA ASN A 208 1.08 -1.29 -10.04
C ASN A 208 2.46 -1.18 -10.74
N VAL A 209 2.57 -1.71 -11.96
CA VAL A 209 3.84 -1.78 -12.70
C VAL A 209 4.46 -0.39 -12.93
N ILE A 210 3.64 0.62 -13.20
CA ILE A 210 4.11 1.98 -13.46
C ILE A 210 4.67 2.60 -12.17
N GLU A 211 3.91 2.52 -11.08
CA GLU A 211 4.31 3.01 -9.76
C GLU A 211 5.58 2.37 -9.25
N ARG A 212 5.69 1.05 -9.42
CA ARG A 212 6.88 0.26 -9.05
C ARG A 212 8.11 0.72 -9.84
N ASN A 213 7.97 1.02 -11.12
CA ASN A 213 9.13 1.36 -11.95
C ASN A 213 9.51 2.84 -11.91
N THR A 214 8.62 3.74 -11.46
CA THR A 214 8.82 5.19 -11.60
C THR A 214 8.83 5.97 -10.29
N ALA A 215 7.88 5.72 -9.39
CA ALA A 215 7.61 6.63 -8.27
C ALA A 215 7.97 6.01 -6.91
N TYR A 216 7.51 4.79 -6.65
CA TYR A 216 7.55 4.21 -5.30
C TYR A 216 8.27 2.87 -5.19
N GLY A 217 8.56 2.19 -6.29
CA GLY A 217 9.30 0.93 -6.16
C GLY A 217 10.72 1.16 -5.64
N ALA A 218 11.23 0.09 -5.05
CA ALA A 218 12.57 0.01 -4.51
C ALA A 218 13.22 -1.29 -4.98
N THR A 219 14.52 -1.24 -5.24
CA THR A 219 15.33 -2.45 -5.40
C THR A 219 16.22 -2.62 -4.19
N THR A 220 16.42 -3.86 -3.76
CA THR A 220 17.26 -4.20 -2.62
C THR A 220 18.42 -5.10 -3.08
N SER A 221 19.58 -4.89 -2.48
CA SER A 221 20.77 -5.74 -2.65
C SER A 221 21.45 -5.94 -1.31
N PRO A 222 22.06 -7.11 -1.04
CA PRO A 222 22.85 -7.31 0.17
C PRO A 222 23.92 -6.21 0.31
N SER A 223 24.06 -5.63 1.50
CA SER A 223 25.07 -4.60 1.73
C SER A 223 26.46 -5.20 1.66
N THR A 224 27.38 -4.50 1.01
CA THR A 224 28.78 -4.93 0.87
C THR A 224 29.60 -4.69 2.14
N SER A 225 29.13 -3.80 3.02
CA SER A 225 29.89 -3.36 4.19
C SER A 225 29.54 -4.17 5.44
N THR A 226 28.26 -4.53 5.61
CA THR A 226 27.76 -5.16 6.84
C THR A 226 26.85 -6.34 6.51
N PRO A 227 27.18 -7.57 6.95
CA PRO A 227 26.31 -8.71 6.80
C PRO A 227 24.95 -8.50 7.48
N GLY A 228 23.87 -8.90 6.82
CA GLY A 228 22.50 -8.79 7.34
C GLY A 228 21.80 -7.44 7.08
N GLU A 229 22.53 -6.45 6.55
CA GLU A 229 21.97 -5.20 6.05
C GLU A 229 21.76 -5.26 4.53
N TYR A 230 20.83 -4.43 4.03
CA TYR A 230 20.51 -4.38 2.60
C TYR A 230 20.54 -2.94 2.10
N ASP A 231 21.29 -2.70 1.03
CA ASP A 231 21.26 -1.44 0.33
C ASP A 231 19.94 -1.35 -0.48
N LEU A 232 19.30 -0.20 -0.39
CA LEU A 232 17.99 0.09 -0.96
C LEU A 232 18.09 1.28 -1.90
N ALA A 233 17.66 1.10 -3.14
CA ALA A 233 17.59 2.16 -4.14
C ALA A 233 16.12 2.45 -4.48
N LEU A 234 15.66 3.66 -4.19
CA LEU A 234 14.32 4.12 -4.53
C LEU A 234 14.27 4.61 -5.98
N ALA A 235 13.20 4.24 -6.70
CA ALA A 235 12.99 4.66 -8.09
C ALA A 235 12.99 6.20 -8.24
N SER A 236 12.44 6.91 -7.25
CA SER A 236 12.30 8.38 -7.22
C SER A 236 13.46 9.13 -6.56
N LEU A 237 14.33 8.46 -5.82
CA LEU A 237 15.45 9.07 -5.08
C LEU A 237 16.75 8.30 -5.34
N LYS A 238 17.15 8.24 -6.61
CA LYS A 238 18.34 7.50 -7.05
C LYS A 238 19.65 8.08 -6.52
N ASP A 239 19.64 9.35 -6.13
CA ASP A 239 20.77 10.06 -5.54
C ASP A 239 20.96 9.76 -4.05
N ARG A 240 20.00 9.07 -3.41
CA ARG A 240 20.07 8.72 -1.99
C ARG A 240 20.41 7.26 -1.80
N ARG A 241 21.48 7.03 -1.05
CA ARG A 241 21.77 5.72 -0.49
C ARG A 241 20.92 5.52 0.75
N ILE A 242 20.15 4.44 0.75
CA ILE A 242 19.36 4.00 1.90
C ILE A 242 19.83 2.61 2.26
N THR A 243 19.96 2.32 3.55
CA THR A 243 20.33 0.98 4.03
C THR A 243 19.27 0.50 5.00
N LEU A 244 18.67 -0.65 4.69
CA LEU A 244 17.69 -1.33 5.52
C LEU A 244 18.42 -2.16 6.58
N VAL A 245 18.05 -1.96 7.85
CA VAL A 245 18.69 -2.56 9.01
C VAL A 245 17.67 -3.03 10.03
N VAL A 246 18.07 -3.97 10.90
CA VAL A 246 17.37 -4.28 12.13
C VAL A 246 18.17 -3.66 13.27
N ASP A 247 17.55 -2.76 14.04
CA ASP A 247 18.23 -2.09 15.15
C ASP A 247 18.39 -3.00 16.38
N SER A 248 19.11 -2.52 17.39
CA SER A 248 19.33 -3.27 18.65
C SER A 248 18.05 -3.56 19.43
N THR A 249 16.94 -2.88 19.11
CA THR A 249 15.61 -3.12 19.68
C THR A 249 14.78 -4.10 18.85
N ARG A 250 15.39 -4.77 17.86
CA ARG A 250 14.76 -5.67 16.90
C ARG A 250 13.68 -5.00 16.05
N ARG A 251 13.83 -3.71 15.74
CA ARG A 251 12.95 -3.01 14.82
C ARG A 251 13.60 -2.77 13.47
N VAL A 252 12.80 -2.94 12.42
CA VAL A 252 13.21 -2.58 11.07
C VAL A 252 13.34 -1.06 10.97
N ARG A 253 14.50 -0.59 10.50
CA ARG A 253 14.81 0.82 10.26
C ARG A 253 15.47 0.99 8.90
N ALA A 254 15.35 2.18 8.33
CA ALA A 254 16.10 2.60 7.16
C ALA A 254 17.07 3.72 7.56
N ARG A 255 18.36 3.58 7.26
CA ARG A 255 19.38 4.61 7.47
C ARG A 255 19.66 5.35 6.18
N THR A 256 19.83 6.66 6.24
CA THR A 256 20.24 7.48 5.10
C THR A 256 20.98 8.74 5.56
N THR A 257 21.34 9.59 4.61
CA THR A 257 21.84 10.94 4.87
C THR A 257 20.69 11.94 4.73
N ILE A 258 20.48 12.75 5.77
CA ILE A 258 19.45 13.80 5.80
C ILE A 258 20.13 15.09 6.26
N ASP A 259 20.03 16.16 5.47
CA ASP A 259 20.64 17.47 5.77
C ASP A 259 22.14 17.39 6.09
N GLY A 260 22.87 16.59 5.29
CA GLY A 260 24.31 16.36 5.47
C GLY A 260 24.70 15.45 6.65
N ARG A 261 23.75 15.02 7.48
CA ARG A 261 24.00 14.09 8.60
C ARG A 261 23.85 12.65 8.14
N ALA A 262 24.91 11.85 8.30
CA ALA A 262 24.92 10.44 7.94
C ALA A 262 24.26 9.56 9.03
N ASN A 263 23.85 8.34 8.65
CA ASN A 263 23.29 7.32 9.54
C ASN A 263 22.00 7.72 10.28
N VAL A 264 21.26 8.70 9.77
CA VAL A 264 19.97 9.11 10.33
C VAL A 264 18.91 8.06 9.98
N TYR A 265 18.04 7.71 10.93
CA TYR A 265 16.88 6.88 10.64
C TYR A 265 15.86 7.67 9.84
N LEU A 266 15.63 7.27 8.59
CA LEU A 266 14.58 7.79 7.73
C LEU A 266 13.23 7.34 8.29
N GLU A 267 12.31 8.28 8.48
CA GLU A 267 10.98 7.95 9.03
C GLU A 267 9.87 8.25 8.03
N ARG A 268 9.89 9.44 7.42
CA ARG A 268 8.84 9.88 6.51
C ARG A 268 9.43 10.70 5.37
N VAL A 269 8.95 10.44 4.16
CA VAL A 269 9.12 11.34 3.02
C VAL A 269 7.76 11.89 2.64
N PHE A 270 7.66 13.21 2.54
CA PHE A 270 6.46 13.89 2.09
C PHE A 270 6.73 14.56 0.75
N VAL A 271 5.90 14.27 -0.23
CA VAL A 271 6.02 14.84 -1.58
C VAL A 271 4.89 15.83 -1.80
N GLN A 272 5.26 17.11 -1.91
CA GLN A 272 4.35 18.11 -2.42
C GLN A 272 4.36 18.05 -3.94
N SER A 273 3.21 17.75 -4.52
CA SER A 273 3.02 17.75 -5.97
C SER A 273 1.82 18.59 -6.36
N THR A 274 1.95 19.27 -7.49
CA THR A 274 0.86 19.94 -8.20
C THR A 274 0.57 19.19 -9.50
N THR A 275 -0.55 19.51 -10.13
CA THR A 275 -0.88 19.03 -11.47
C THR A 275 -0.85 20.22 -12.42
N SER A 276 -0.03 20.13 -13.47
CA SER A 276 0.03 21.14 -14.53
C SER A 276 -0.15 20.43 -15.86
N TRP A 277 -1.11 20.88 -16.69
CA TRP A 277 -1.41 20.27 -17.98
C TRP A 277 -1.72 18.76 -17.90
N GLY A 278 -2.31 18.30 -16.79
CA GLY A 278 -2.63 16.89 -16.56
C GLY A 278 -1.44 16.00 -16.17
N LEU A 279 -0.21 16.55 -16.11
CA LEU A 279 0.97 15.84 -15.65
C LEU A 279 1.28 16.20 -14.18
N PRO A 280 1.68 15.21 -13.36
CA PRO A 280 2.14 15.47 -12.00
C PRO A 280 3.49 16.18 -12.03
N LYS A 281 3.59 17.29 -11.31
CA LYS A 281 4.82 18.04 -11.12
C LYS A 281 5.14 18.09 -9.63
N VAL A 282 6.34 17.64 -9.25
CA VAL A 282 6.83 17.76 -7.88
C VAL A 282 7.23 19.21 -7.64
N GLU A 283 6.74 19.82 -6.56
CA GLU A 283 7.13 21.18 -6.15
C GLU A 283 8.27 21.14 -5.15
N TYR A 284 8.19 20.24 -4.17
CA TYR A 284 9.27 19.97 -3.23
C TYR A 284 9.08 18.60 -2.56
N VAL A 285 10.15 18.11 -1.95
CA VAL A 285 10.17 16.89 -1.13
C VAL A 285 10.68 17.26 0.26
N GLU A 286 9.98 16.81 1.29
CA GLU A 286 10.41 16.92 2.69
C GLU A 286 10.76 15.54 3.22
N ILE A 287 11.88 15.46 3.92
CA ILE A 287 12.44 14.22 4.44
C ILE A 287 12.62 14.40 5.92
N PHE A 288 12.00 13.52 6.69
CA PHE A 288 12.00 13.52 8.14
C PHE A 288 12.72 12.27 8.62
N GLY A 289 13.60 12.47 9.59
CA GLY A 289 14.28 11.38 10.27
C GLY A 289 14.58 11.69 11.72
N VAL A 290 15.23 10.75 12.37
CA VAL A 290 15.70 10.86 13.75
C VAL A 290 17.14 10.37 13.83
N ASP A 291 17.99 11.15 14.49
CA ASP A 291 19.37 10.75 14.75
C ASP A 291 19.36 9.62 15.80
N PRO A 292 19.88 8.41 15.48
CA PRO A 292 19.88 7.31 16.43
C PRO A 292 20.79 7.54 17.65
N ALA A 293 21.79 8.43 17.54
CA ALA A 293 22.74 8.69 18.62
C ALA A 293 22.20 9.71 19.61
N SER A 294 21.59 10.80 19.14
CA SER A 294 21.06 11.87 20.01
C SER A 294 19.56 11.76 20.28
N GLY A 295 18.80 11.08 19.40
CA GLY A 295 17.33 11.08 19.42
C GLY A 295 16.72 12.36 18.84
N ASP A 296 17.52 13.27 18.28
CA ASP A 296 17.01 14.53 17.71
C ASP A 296 16.31 14.28 16.36
N SER A 297 15.21 15.00 16.13
CA SER A 297 14.59 15.03 14.82
C SER A 297 15.49 15.76 13.82
N VAL A 298 15.67 15.16 12.64
CA VAL A 298 16.42 15.72 11.51
C VAL A 298 15.46 15.93 10.35
N TYR A 299 15.62 17.05 9.65
CA TYR A 299 14.72 17.45 8.58
C TYR A 299 15.50 17.99 7.39
N GLU A 300 15.09 17.62 6.18
CA GLU A 300 15.62 18.16 4.94
C GLU A 300 14.47 18.50 3.98
N LYS A 301 14.54 19.68 3.35
CA LYS A 301 13.65 20.06 2.25
C LYS A 301 14.44 20.16 0.95
N LYS A 302 14.03 19.39 -0.04
CA LYS A 302 14.64 19.36 -1.38
C LYS A 302 13.69 19.96 -2.42
N LEU A 303 14.23 20.82 -3.27
CA LEU A 303 13.55 21.30 -4.48
C LEU A 303 13.97 20.41 -5.68
N PRO A 304 13.09 20.22 -6.68
CA PRO A 304 13.36 19.40 -7.87
C PRO A 304 14.60 19.83 -8.65
#